data_AF-V4K9R1-F1
#
_entry.id   AF-V4K9R1-F1
#
_cell.length_a   1.000
_cell.length_b   1.000
_cell.length_c   1.000
_cell.angle_alpha   90.00
_cell.angle_beta   90.00
_cell.angle_gamma   90.00
#
_symmetry.space_group_name_H-M   'P 1'
#
loop_
_entity.id
_entity.type
_entity.pdbx_description
1 polymer ?
#
loop_
_entity_poly.entity_id
_entity_poly.type
_entity_poly.pdbx_seq_one_letter_code
_entity_poly.pdbx_strand_id
1 'polypeptide(L)'
;MGGILLYALLSRCGLQGMDSGLASFTTIASTLDYSSSGTLLKYLLPVKEPAQAINLPALPIDTILAMAHPLICRPAYALSCLCTVPAKLLFQLATAVDQGGLRDRTGNFYYKDHISKTSVPILALAVYDTVKLIPEHLATFKVLGSPGGPHYGHQDMISGRTARSEIYPLIIQYLQRHDER
;
A
#
# COMPACT_ATOMS: atom_id res chain seq x y z
N MET A 1 -2.81 3.78 1.87
CA MET A 1 -1.52 3.46 2.53
C MET A 1 -1.62 2.39 3.62
N GLY A 2 -2.79 2.10 4.21
CA GLY A 2 -2.88 1.04 5.24
C GLY A 2 -2.45 -0.35 4.76
N GLY A 3 -2.81 -0.73 3.53
CA GLY A 3 -2.54 -2.09 3.04
C GLY A 3 -1.05 -2.44 2.88
N ILE A 4 -0.20 -1.48 2.48
CA ILE A 4 1.25 -1.71 2.39
C ILE A 4 1.87 -1.94 3.78
N LEU A 5 1.38 -1.26 4.81
CA LEU A 5 1.85 -1.44 6.19
C LEU A 5 1.44 -2.80 6.74
N LEU A 6 0.25 -3.27 6.39
CA LEU A 6 -0.16 -4.60 6.82
C LEU A 6 0.61 -5.71 6.10
N TYR A 7 0.88 -5.56 4.81
CA TYR A 7 1.82 -6.46 4.13
C TYR A 7 3.20 -6.45 4.82
N ALA A 8 3.71 -5.27 5.20
CA ALA A 8 4.98 -5.16 5.90
C ALA A 8 4.96 -5.89 7.27
N LEU A 9 3.86 -5.78 8.01
CA LEU A 9 3.63 -6.54 9.25
C LEU A 9 3.66 -8.04 9.00
N LEU A 10 2.86 -8.53 8.05
CA LEU A 10 2.74 -9.95 7.72
C LEU A 10 4.07 -10.56 7.25
N SER A 11 4.84 -9.83 6.44
CA SER A 11 6.18 -10.24 6.03
C SER A 11 7.14 -10.39 7.21
N ARG A 12 7.07 -9.50 8.20
CA ARG A 12 7.91 -9.57 9.42
C ARG A 12 7.49 -10.73 10.32
N CYS A 13 6.19 -10.83 10.61
CA CYS A 13 5.63 -11.90 11.42
C CYS A 13 5.93 -13.28 10.82
N GLY A 14 5.67 -13.46 9.52
CA GLY A 14 5.92 -14.70 8.80
C GLY A 14 7.40 -15.10 8.81
N LEU A 15 8.33 -14.14 8.64
CA LEU A 15 9.76 -14.44 8.75
C LEU A 15 10.17 -14.87 10.16
N GLN A 16 9.63 -14.21 11.18
CA GLN A 16 9.99 -14.46 12.58
C GLN A 16 9.23 -15.64 13.19
N GLY A 17 8.29 -16.24 12.45
CA GLY A 17 7.37 -17.25 12.99
C GLY A 17 6.47 -16.70 14.10
N MET A 18 6.25 -15.38 14.14
CA MET A 18 5.41 -14.73 15.12
C MET A 18 3.96 -14.72 14.65
N ASP A 19 3.03 -14.91 15.59
CA ASP A 19 1.63 -14.65 15.33
C ASP A 19 1.40 -13.15 15.12
N SER A 20 0.72 -12.80 14.03
CA SER A 20 0.34 -11.42 13.74
C SER A 20 -0.92 -10.98 14.50
N GLY A 21 -1.66 -11.94 15.08
CA GLY A 21 -2.97 -11.71 15.69
C GLY A 21 -4.10 -11.49 14.69
N LEU A 22 -3.83 -11.59 13.39
CA LEU A 22 -4.82 -11.40 12.33
C LEU A 22 -5.40 -12.74 11.88
N ALA A 23 -6.73 -12.88 11.92
CA ALA A 23 -7.42 -14.03 11.36
C ALA A 23 -7.41 -14.02 9.83
N SER A 24 -7.56 -12.83 9.24
CA SER A 24 -7.46 -12.59 7.80
C SER A 24 -7.20 -11.11 7.52
N PHE A 25 -6.92 -10.78 6.26
CA PHE A 25 -6.70 -9.40 5.83
C PHE A 25 -7.31 -9.14 4.44
N THR A 26 -7.93 -7.96 4.27
CA THR A 26 -8.34 -7.46 2.96
C THR A 26 -7.57 -6.18 2.60
N THR A 27 -7.04 -6.14 1.38
CA THR A 27 -6.39 -4.95 0.83
C THR A 27 -6.99 -4.51 -0.49
N ILE A 28 -7.07 -3.19 -0.65
CA ILE A 28 -7.54 -2.54 -1.86
C ILE A 28 -6.36 -1.81 -2.46
N ALA A 29 -5.99 -2.23 -3.67
CA ALA A 29 -5.02 -1.59 -4.53
C ALA A 29 -3.68 -1.23 -3.86
N SER A 30 -3.25 -2.03 -2.88
CA SER A 30 -1.95 -1.87 -2.23
C SER A 30 -0.97 -2.92 -2.71
N THR A 31 0.28 -2.53 -2.89
CA THR A 31 1.42 -3.39 -3.23
C THR A 31 2.58 -3.10 -2.27
N LEU A 32 3.52 -4.04 -2.13
CA LEU A 32 4.82 -3.78 -1.51
C LEU A 32 5.81 -3.12 -2.49
N ASP A 33 5.57 -3.20 -3.80
CA ASP A 33 6.44 -2.66 -4.84
C ASP A 33 5.64 -1.77 -5.80
N TYR A 34 5.88 -0.46 -5.74
CA TYR A 34 5.28 0.58 -6.57
C TYR A 34 6.25 1.12 -7.63
N SER A 35 7.40 0.48 -7.86
CA SER A 35 8.41 0.97 -8.82
C SER A 35 7.83 1.23 -10.22
N SER A 36 6.94 0.35 -10.68
CA SER A 36 6.21 0.44 -11.95
C SER A 36 4.96 1.34 -11.91
N SER A 37 4.53 1.82 -10.74
CA SER A 37 3.26 2.55 -10.57
C SER A 37 3.40 4.06 -10.76
N GLY A 38 2.39 4.72 -11.34
CA GLY A 38 2.26 6.19 -11.40
C GLY A 38 1.78 6.84 -10.10
N THR A 39 2.11 6.24 -8.94
CA THR A 39 1.61 6.65 -7.62
C THR A 39 2.13 8.02 -7.17
N LEU A 40 1.32 8.70 -6.35
CA LEU A 40 1.71 9.95 -5.68
C LEU A 40 2.97 9.81 -4.80
N LEU A 41 3.31 8.58 -4.36
CA LEU A 41 4.54 8.33 -3.60
C LEU A 41 5.81 8.75 -4.36
N LYS A 42 5.79 8.76 -5.70
CA LYS A 42 6.94 9.20 -6.51
C LYS A 42 7.28 10.67 -6.27
N TYR A 43 6.33 11.49 -5.85
CA TYR A 43 6.59 12.89 -5.48
C TYR A 43 7.37 13.03 -4.17
N LEU A 44 7.55 11.96 -3.39
CA LEU A 44 8.44 11.98 -2.22
C LEU A 44 9.92 11.84 -2.59
N LEU A 45 10.24 11.36 -3.81
CA LEU A 45 11.62 11.11 -4.23
C LEU A 45 12.50 12.36 -4.10
N PRO A 46 12.11 13.55 -4.63
CA PRO A 46 12.93 14.76 -4.55
C PRO A 46 13.07 15.33 -3.13
N VAL A 47 12.20 14.91 -2.20
CA VAL A 47 12.17 15.39 -0.81
C VAL A 47 12.96 14.46 0.12
N LYS A 48 13.20 13.22 -0.30
CA LYS A 48 13.80 12.15 0.51
C LYS A 48 15.22 12.52 0.97
N GLU A 49 16.13 12.85 0.06
CA GLU A 49 17.51 13.17 0.46
C GLU A 49 17.62 14.50 1.24
N PRO A 50 16.99 15.62 0.81
CA PRO A 50 17.08 16.88 1.52
C PRO A 50 16.55 16.79 2.96
N ALA A 51 15.39 16.14 3.15
CA ALA A 51 14.77 16.07 4.46
C ALA A 51 15.48 15.08 5.42
N GLN A 52 16.20 14.09 4.89
CA GLN A 52 17.10 13.24 5.67
C GLN A 52 18.36 13.99 6.13
N ALA A 53 18.95 14.81 5.25
CA ALA A 53 20.16 15.58 5.55
C ALA A 53 19.97 16.58 6.71
N ILE A 54 18.76 17.14 6.82
CA ILE A 54 18.39 18.11 7.88
C ILE A 54 17.76 17.46 9.12
N ASN A 55 17.66 16.11 9.15
CA ASN A 55 17.14 15.32 10.26
C ASN A 55 15.79 15.82 10.81
N LEU A 56 14.86 16.19 9.93
CA LEU A 56 13.55 16.68 10.34
C LEU A 56 12.75 15.54 11.01
N PRO A 57 12.21 15.72 12.24
CA PRO A 57 11.51 14.64 12.95
C PRO A 57 10.15 14.34 12.31
N ALA A 58 9.49 15.36 11.77
CA ALA A 58 8.21 15.28 11.12
C ALA A 58 8.16 16.28 9.97
N LEU A 59 7.43 15.94 8.91
CA LEU A 59 7.21 16.82 7.77
C LEU A 59 5.72 17.15 7.71
N PRO A 60 5.34 18.42 7.87
CA PRO A 60 4.01 18.88 7.52
C PRO A 60 3.74 18.60 6.03
N ILE A 61 2.55 18.11 5.68
CA ILE A 61 2.23 17.75 4.28
C ILE A 61 2.25 18.98 3.37
N ASP A 62 1.87 20.14 3.87
CA ASP A 62 2.00 21.44 3.19
C ASP A 62 3.45 21.73 2.81
N THR A 63 4.42 21.39 3.67
CA THR A 63 5.85 21.51 3.35
C THR A 63 6.25 20.53 2.24
N ILE A 64 5.79 19.28 2.31
CA ILE A 64 6.04 18.28 1.26
C ILE A 64 5.41 18.73 -0.07
N LEU A 65 4.19 19.26 -0.02
CA LEU A 65 3.44 19.73 -1.17
C LEU A 65 4.08 20.99 -1.77
N ALA A 66 4.54 21.93 -0.95
CA ALA A 66 5.28 23.11 -1.38
C ALA A 66 6.61 22.72 -2.05
N MET A 67 7.31 21.72 -1.51
CA MET A 67 8.55 21.19 -2.10
C MET A 67 8.27 20.44 -3.42
N ALA A 68 7.15 19.74 -3.51
CA ALA A 68 6.71 19.07 -4.73
C ALA A 68 5.95 19.98 -5.71
N HIS A 69 5.60 21.21 -5.32
CA HIS A 69 4.78 22.16 -6.08
C HIS A 69 5.33 22.47 -7.49
N PRO A 70 6.65 22.60 -7.71
CA PRO A 70 7.19 22.75 -9.07
C PRO A 70 6.91 21.56 -10.00
N LEU A 71 6.55 20.40 -9.43
CA LEU A 71 6.27 19.15 -10.15
C LEU A 71 4.76 18.86 -10.29
N ILE A 72 3.90 19.64 -9.63
CA ILE A 72 2.44 19.43 -9.55
C ILE A 72 1.73 20.58 -10.27
N CYS A 73 1.81 20.61 -11.60
CA CYS A 73 0.96 21.48 -12.42
C CYS A 73 -0.45 20.88 -12.56
N ARG A 74 -1.32 21.03 -11.55
CA ARG A 74 -2.80 21.07 -11.62
C ARG A 74 -3.43 21.21 -10.22
N PRO A 75 -4.59 21.89 -10.06
CA PRO A 75 -5.07 22.34 -8.76
C PRO A 75 -5.56 21.15 -7.91
N ALA A 76 -4.95 21.00 -6.75
CA ALA A 76 -5.17 19.88 -5.83
C ALA A 76 -6.40 20.12 -4.95
N TYR A 77 -7.59 19.75 -5.44
CA TYR A 77 -8.83 19.72 -4.63
C TYR A 77 -9.06 18.39 -3.88
N ALA A 78 -8.04 17.55 -3.71
CA ALA A 78 -8.19 16.20 -3.11
C ALA A 78 -7.32 15.94 -1.87
N LEU A 79 -6.93 16.97 -1.11
CA LEU A 79 -6.01 16.83 0.04
C LEU A 79 -6.67 17.14 1.39
N SER A 80 -7.85 16.58 1.65
CA SER A 80 -8.52 16.66 2.96
C SER A 80 -7.94 15.68 4.00
N CYS A 81 -6.61 15.58 4.11
CA CYS A 81 -5.93 14.80 5.15
C CYS A 81 -4.88 15.69 5.83
N LEU A 82 -5.33 16.62 6.68
CA LEU A 82 -4.52 17.57 7.44
C LEU A 82 -3.82 16.89 8.64
N CYS A 83 -2.85 16.02 8.39
CA CYS A 83 -2.11 15.34 9.47
C CYS A 83 -0.58 15.43 9.26
N THR A 84 0.15 15.70 10.34
CA THR A 84 1.61 15.55 10.41
C THR A 84 1.98 14.07 10.38
N VAL A 85 2.91 13.68 9.51
CA VAL A 85 3.42 12.30 9.44
C VAL A 85 4.88 12.27 9.89
N PRO A 86 5.30 11.29 10.71
CA PRO A 86 6.71 11.13 11.06
C PRO A 86 7.59 11.02 9.80
N ALA A 87 8.61 11.87 9.68
CA ALA A 87 9.45 11.91 8.47
C ALA A 87 10.13 10.56 8.22
N LYS A 88 10.53 9.90 9.30
CA LYS A 88 11.06 8.54 9.33
C LYS A 88 10.13 7.50 8.66
N LEU A 89 8.82 7.61 8.88
CA LEU A 89 7.84 6.73 8.24
C LEU A 89 7.70 7.07 6.75
N LEU A 90 7.65 8.37 6.41
CA LEU A 90 7.59 8.83 5.02
C LEU A 90 8.79 8.35 4.20
N PHE A 91 10.01 8.45 4.74
CA PHE A 91 11.21 7.97 4.04
C PHE A 91 11.22 6.46 3.84
N GLN A 92 10.71 5.71 4.82
CA GLN A 92 10.56 4.28 4.67
C GLN A 92 9.56 3.97 3.56
N LEU A 93 8.38 4.60 3.57
CA LEU A 93 7.36 4.44 2.53
C LEU A 93 7.85 4.85 1.14
N ALA A 94 8.69 5.88 1.05
CA ALA A 94 9.30 6.31 -0.21
C ALA A 94 10.17 5.21 -0.85
N THR A 95 10.72 4.26 -0.07
CA THR A 95 11.44 3.12 -0.67
C THR A 95 10.53 2.21 -1.49
N ALA A 96 9.20 2.26 -1.29
CA ALA A 96 8.28 1.44 -2.04
C ALA A 96 8.24 1.75 -3.55
N VAL A 97 8.69 2.94 -3.97
CA VAL A 97 8.83 3.30 -5.39
C VAL A 97 10.22 3.00 -5.96
N ASP A 98 11.17 2.59 -5.11
CA ASP A 98 12.50 2.16 -5.54
C ASP A 98 12.44 0.71 -6.06
N GLN A 99 13.43 0.33 -6.87
CA GLN A 99 13.61 -1.07 -7.28
C GLN A 99 13.67 -1.97 -6.04
N GLY A 100 12.92 -3.07 -6.04
CA GLY A 100 12.83 -3.95 -4.87
C GLY A 100 11.66 -3.63 -3.93
N GLY A 101 10.98 -2.48 -4.09
CA GLY A 101 9.83 -2.11 -3.27
C GLY A 101 10.21 -1.75 -1.84
N LEU A 102 9.21 -1.82 -0.94
CA LEU A 102 9.31 -1.32 0.43
C LEU A 102 10.42 -2.03 1.19
N ARG A 103 11.25 -1.23 1.86
CA ARG A 103 12.36 -1.66 2.71
C ARG A 103 12.15 -1.24 4.15
N ASP A 104 12.83 -1.90 5.07
CA ASP A 104 12.93 -1.37 6.43
C ASP A 104 13.83 -0.14 6.51
N ARG A 105 13.89 0.48 7.70
CA ARG A 105 14.69 1.69 7.92
C ARG A 105 16.20 1.51 7.72
N THR A 106 16.70 0.27 7.79
CA THR A 106 18.12 -0.03 7.61
C THR A 106 18.47 -0.17 6.13
N GLY A 107 17.47 -0.39 5.27
CA GLY A 107 17.66 -0.67 3.85
C GLY A 107 18.06 -2.12 3.56
N ASN A 108 18.27 -2.95 4.59
CA ASN A 108 18.74 -4.33 4.46
C ASN A 108 17.61 -5.36 4.38
N PHE A 109 16.37 -4.95 4.66
CA PHE A 109 15.22 -5.84 4.67
C PHE A 109 14.22 -5.44 3.61
N TYR A 110 13.89 -6.36 2.70
CA TYR A 110 12.88 -6.15 1.67
C TYR A 110 11.62 -6.92 2.06
N TYR A 111 10.53 -6.19 2.32
CA TYR A 111 9.31 -6.82 2.84
C TYR A 111 8.71 -7.82 1.84
N LYS A 112 8.84 -7.55 0.54
CA LYS A 112 8.28 -8.43 -0.50
C LYS A 112 8.93 -9.81 -0.55
N ASP A 113 10.19 -9.92 -0.14
CA ASP A 113 10.94 -11.19 -0.16
C ASP A 113 10.49 -12.16 0.94
N HIS A 114 9.64 -11.68 1.86
CA HIS A 114 9.21 -12.44 3.02
C HIS A 114 7.69 -12.57 3.15
N ILE A 115 6.91 -11.94 2.26
CA ILE A 115 5.45 -12.02 2.31
C ILE A 115 4.95 -13.45 2.08
N SER A 116 5.71 -14.26 1.33
CA SER A 116 5.42 -15.69 1.10
C SER A 116 5.39 -16.54 2.36
N LYS A 117 6.00 -16.06 3.46
CA LYS A 117 6.08 -16.77 4.74
C LYS A 117 4.87 -16.53 5.64
N THR A 118 3.91 -15.70 5.20
CA THR A 118 2.69 -15.47 5.97
C THR A 118 1.84 -16.74 6.06
N SER A 119 1.18 -16.94 7.20
CA SER A 119 0.12 -17.92 7.39
C SER A 119 -1.28 -17.28 7.38
N VAL A 120 -1.36 -15.97 7.20
CA VAL A 120 -2.61 -15.22 7.25
C VAL A 120 -3.23 -15.20 5.86
N PRO A 121 -4.51 -15.60 5.71
CA PRO A 121 -5.24 -15.44 4.46
C PRO A 121 -5.34 -13.95 4.05
N ILE A 122 -5.23 -13.68 2.75
CA ILE A 122 -5.27 -12.33 2.19
C ILE A 122 -6.22 -12.25 0.99
N LEU A 123 -7.20 -11.34 1.07
CA LEU A 123 -7.98 -10.87 -0.08
C LEU A 123 -7.30 -9.61 -0.66
N ALA A 124 -6.81 -9.71 -1.88
CA ALA A 124 -6.22 -8.60 -2.61
C ALA A 124 -7.08 -8.19 -3.80
N LEU A 125 -7.44 -6.91 -3.85
CA LEU A 125 -8.25 -6.33 -4.91
C LEU A 125 -7.40 -5.39 -5.77
N ALA A 126 -7.40 -5.63 -7.08
CA ALA A 126 -6.78 -4.80 -8.13
C ALA A 126 -5.24 -4.64 -8.16
N VAL A 127 -4.48 -5.30 -7.29
CA VAL A 127 -2.99 -5.38 -7.39
C VAL A 127 -2.54 -6.83 -7.48
N TYR A 128 -1.91 -7.20 -8.60
CA TYR A 128 -1.51 -8.58 -8.85
C TYR A 128 -0.08 -8.89 -8.40
N ASP A 129 0.86 -7.95 -8.50
CA ASP A 129 2.29 -8.26 -8.36
C ASP A 129 2.69 -8.74 -6.96
N THR A 130 2.13 -8.15 -5.90
CA THR A 130 2.38 -8.64 -4.53
C THR A 130 1.69 -9.98 -4.26
N VAL A 131 0.53 -10.23 -4.90
CA VAL A 131 -0.26 -11.45 -4.70
C VAL A 131 0.46 -12.69 -5.19
N LYS A 132 1.18 -12.59 -6.32
CA LYS A 132 1.98 -13.70 -6.85
C LYS A 132 3.03 -14.23 -5.87
N LEU A 133 3.40 -13.41 -4.90
CA LEU A 133 4.40 -13.76 -3.89
C LEU A 133 3.78 -14.51 -2.70
N ILE A 134 2.45 -14.55 -2.58
CA ILE A 134 1.74 -15.20 -1.47
C ILE A 134 1.38 -16.63 -1.89
N PRO A 135 1.46 -17.64 -0.99
CA PRO A 135 1.04 -18.99 -1.30
C PRO A 135 -0.40 -19.04 -1.82
N GLU A 136 -0.65 -19.82 -2.88
CA GLU A 136 -1.93 -19.81 -3.60
C GLU A 136 -3.14 -20.09 -2.68
N HIS A 137 -3.00 -21.01 -1.72
CA HIS A 137 -4.05 -21.35 -0.77
C HIS A 137 -4.39 -20.24 0.24
N LEU A 138 -3.54 -19.22 0.38
CA LEU A 138 -3.74 -18.06 1.25
C LEU A 138 -4.13 -16.81 0.48
N ALA A 139 -3.96 -16.80 -0.84
CA ALA A 139 -4.19 -15.63 -1.68
C ALA A 139 -5.52 -15.72 -2.42
N THR A 140 -6.47 -14.86 -2.07
CA THR A 140 -7.64 -14.58 -2.93
C THR A 140 -7.39 -13.28 -3.69
N PHE A 141 -7.43 -13.34 -5.02
CA PHE A 141 -7.18 -12.17 -5.85
C PHE A 141 -8.29 -11.90 -6.86
N LYS A 142 -8.66 -10.64 -7.00
CA LYS A 142 -9.59 -10.19 -8.02
C LYS A 142 -9.07 -8.94 -8.72
N VAL A 143 -8.88 -9.05 -10.04
CA VAL A 143 -8.79 -7.89 -10.92
C VAL A 143 -10.19 -7.32 -11.09
N LEU A 144 -10.32 -6.01 -10.91
CA LEU A 144 -11.58 -5.29 -11.03
C LEU A 144 -11.54 -4.39 -12.26
N GLY A 145 -12.65 -4.33 -12.98
CA GLY A 145 -12.77 -3.73 -14.31
C GLY A 145 -12.80 -4.77 -15.43
N SER A 146 -13.13 -4.32 -16.64
CA SER A 146 -13.22 -5.18 -17.83
C SER A 146 -11.93 -5.12 -18.65
N PRO A 147 -11.52 -6.21 -19.32
CA PRO A 147 -10.48 -6.14 -20.34
C PRO A 147 -10.87 -5.09 -21.41
N GLY A 148 -10.07 -4.03 -21.56
CA GLY A 148 -10.34 -2.92 -22.48
C GLY A 148 -11.42 -1.91 -22.03
N GLY A 149 -12.01 -2.09 -20.84
CA GLY A 149 -12.94 -1.13 -20.21
C GLY A 149 -12.23 -0.15 -19.26
N PRO A 150 -12.94 0.78 -18.62
CA PRO A 150 -12.34 1.68 -17.63
C PRO A 150 -11.71 0.86 -16.50
N HIS A 151 -10.40 1.04 -16.31
CA HIS A 151 -9.69 0.47 -15.17
C HIS A 151 -10.20 1.12 -13.89
N TYR A 152 -10.47 0.32 -12.86
CA TYR A 152 -10.76 0.87 -11.54
C TYR A 152 -9.55 1.67 -11.04
N GLY A 153 -9.72 2.99 -10.90
CA GLY A 153 -8.81 3.80 -10.11
C GLY A 153 -8.95 3.48 -8.62
N HIS A 154 -7.99 3.92 -7.80
CA HIS A 154 -8.06 3.72 -6.34
C HIS A 154 -9.38 4.22 -5.73
N GLN A 155 -9.90 5.35 -6.21
CA GLN A 155 -11.15 5.93 -5.69
C GLN A 155 -12.40 5.19 -6.19
N ASP A 156 -12.35 4.61 -7.40
CA ASP A 156 -13.48 3.84 -7.94
C ASP A 156 -13.76 2.60 -7.08
N MET A 157 -12.74 2.06 -6.40
CA MET A 157 -12.88 0.87 -5.57
C MET A 157 -13.60 1.12 -4.24
N ILE A 158 -13.61 2.38 -3.79
CA ILE A 158 -14.17 2.77 -2.50
C ILE A 158 -15.47 3.51 -2.72
N SER A 159 -15.46 4.51 -3.61
CA SER A 159 -16.56 5.45 -3.83
C SER A 159 -17.07 5.44 -5.27
N GLY A 160 -16.60 4.52 -6.12
CA GLY A 160 -17.08 4.38 -7.48
C GLY A 160 -18.52 3.87 -7.51
N ARG A 161 -19.25 4.23 -8.58
CA ARG A 161 -20.67 3.89 -8.77
C ARG A 161 -20.95 2.38 -8.68
N THR A 162 -19.98 1.56 -9.07
CA THR A 162 -20.07 0.10 -9.10
C THR A 162 -19.43 -0.59 -7.89
N ALA A 163 -18.74 0.14 -6.99
CA ALA A 163 -18.08 -0.45 -5.82
C ALA A 163 -19.04 -1.24 -4.93
N ARG A 164 -20.24 -0.70 -4.71
CA ARG A 164 -21.27 -1.34 -3.89
C ARG A 164 -21.75 -2.67 -4.47
N SER A 165 -21.82 -2.81 -5.79
CA SER A 165 -22.30 -4.01 -6.46
C SER A 165 -21.20 -5.02 -6.76
N GLU A 166 -19.97 -4.56 -7.02
CA GLU A 166 -18.89 -5.43 -7.51
C GLU A 166 -17.81 -5.73 -6.45
N ILE A 167 -17.61 -4.84 -5.48
CA ILE A 167 -16.48 -4.93 -4.54
C ILE A 167 -16.96 -5.32 -3.15
N TYR A 168 -17.98 -4.64 -2.63
CA TYR A 168 -18.41 -4.84 -1.26
C TYR A 168 -18.89 -6.27 -0.99
N PRO A 169 -19.62 -6.95 -1.91
CA PRO A 169 -19.97 -8.35 -1.71
C PRO A 169 -18.76 -9.27 -1.57
N LEU A 170 -17.67 -9.00 -2.29
CA LEU A 170 -16.43 -9.78 -2.18
C LEU A 170 -15.80 -9.62 -0.80
N ILE A 171 -15.77 -8.38 -0.29
CA ILE A 171 -15.26 -8.08 1.05
C ILE A 171 -16.13 -8.76 2.11
N ILE A 172 -17.45 -8.59 2.04
CA ILE A 172 -18.40 -9.17 3.00
C ILE A 172 -18.28 -10.69 3.03
N GLN A 173 -18.29 -11.35 1.86
CA GLN A 173 -18.18 -12.80 1.77
C GLN A 173 -16.83 -13.32 2.30
N TYR A 174 -15.77 -12.53 2.13
CA TYR A 174 -14.46 -12.88 2.66
C TYR A 174 -14.42 -12.75 4.18
N LEU A 175 -14.92 -11.63 4.73
CA LEU A 175 -15.02 -11.42 6.17
C LEU A 175 -15.89 -12.50 6.83
N GLN A 176 -17.07 -12.81 6.28
CA GLN A 176 -17.92 -13.89 6.79
C GLN A 176 -17.20 -15.24 6.87
N ARG A 177 -16.36 -15.57 5.88
CA ARG A 177 -15.59 -16.82 5.88
C ARG A 177 -14.47 -16.89 6.91
N HIS A 178 -13.97 -15.75 7.38
CA HIS A 178 -12.76 -15.67 8.18
C HIS A 178 -12.95 -15.07 9.57
N ASP A 179 -14.03 -14.34 9.82
CA ASP A 179 -14.37 -13.70 11.09
C ASP A 179 -15.38 -14.51 11.91
N GLU A 180 -16.02 -15.53 11.33
CA GLU A 180 -16.85 -16.48 12.09
C GLU A 180 -15.94 -17.40 12.94
N ARG A 181 -15.65 -16.92 14.16
CA ARG A 181 -15.14 -17.70 15.30
C ARG A 181 -16.00 -17.44 16.53
#